data_AF-A0A497BN01-F1
#
_entry.id   AF-A0A497BN01-F1
#
_cell.length_a   1.000
_cell.length_b   1.000
_cell.length_c   1.000
_cell.angle_alpha   90.00
_cell.angle_beta   90.00
_cell.angle_gamma   90.00
#
_symmetry.space_group_name_H-M   'P 1'
#
loop_
_entity.id
_entity.type
_entity.pdbx_description
1 polymer ?
#
loop_
_entity_poly.entity_id
_entity_poly.type
_entity_poly.pdbx_seq_one_letter_code
_entity_poly.pdbx_strand_id
1 'polypeptide(L)'
;MRGTARGDRCRLRGVRDRTDDIKRRGNVIKLRIVAGSNDGANIVPDRMGTAQDFYVFDLFENGSSLLVEKRADTSPEEEKGVHGDPKKLAAAADIFADCDVVLGRRGSPNFVRMRDNSRFQPVLTSVGSLSDSMSELTETFDEVYALVERRRRGERPQVIPTVGRGG
;
A
#
# COMPACT_ATOMS: atom_id res chain seq x y z
N MET A 1 -39.19 50.43 -0.68
CA MET A 1 -40.12 49.33 -0.33
C MET A 1 -40.25 48.40 -1.53
N ARG A 2 -39.99 47.10 -1.33
CA ARG A 2 -40.36 45.91 -2.15
C ARG A 2 -39.78 45.88 -3.57
N GLY A 3 -38.81 45.02 -3.90
CA GLY A 3 -38.89 43.54 -3.96
C GLY A 3 -39.29 43.17 -5.40
N THR A 4 -38.50 42.47 -6.20
CA THR A 4 -38.20 41.03 -6.06
C THR A 4 -36.96 40.63 -6.86
N ALA A 5 -36.01 39.97 -6.20
CA ALA A 5 -34.89 39.28 -6.81
C ALA A 5 -35.37 37.98 -7.49
N ARG A 6 -34.99 37.77 -8.75
CA ARG A 6 -35.06 36.44 -9.40
C ARG A 6 -33.87 35.63 -8.90
N GLY A 7 -34.17 34.58 -8.15
CA GLY A 7 -33.18 33.65 -7.65
C GLY A 7 -32.68 32.72 -8.76
N ASP A 8 -31.49 33.01 -9.28
CA ASP A 8 -30.72 32.05 -10.06
C ASP A 8 -30.05 31.06 -9.12
N ARG A 9 -30.75 29.95 -8.84
CA ARG A 9 -30.13 28.73 -8.33
C ARG A 9 -29.42 28.02 -9.49
N CYS A 10 -28.24 28.52 -9.87
CA CYS A 10 -27.35 27.77 -10.74
C CYS A 10 -26.64 26.69 -9.89
N ARG A 11 -27.12 25.46 -10.04
CA ARG A 11 -26.59 24.24 -9.41
C ARG A 11 -25.07 24.19 -9.59
N LEU A 12 -24.34 24.18 -8.48
CA LEU A 12 -22.97 23.73 -8.44
C LEU A 12 -22.94 22.34 -9.09
N ARG A 13 -22.30 22.28 -10.28
CA ARG A 13 -22.05 21.04 -11.01
C ARG A 13 -21.40 20.07 -10.03
N GLY A 14 -22.05 18.93 -9.82
CA GLY A 14 -21.55 17.86 -8.98
C GLY A 14 -20.10 17.57 -9.33
N VAL A 15 -19.23 17.73 -8.34
CA VAL A 15 -17.95 17.06 -8.29
C VAL A 15 -18.31 15.57 -8.36
N ARG A 16 -18.24 15.00 -9.55
CA ARG A 16 -18.39 13.55 -9.73
C ARG A 16 -17.23 12.93 -8.98
N ASP A 17 -17.55 12.26 -7.89
CA ASP A 17 -16.59 11.51 -7.11
C ASP A 17 -15.95 10.49 -8.04
N ARG A 18 -14.63 10.60 -8.23
CA ARG A 18 -13.86 9.73 -9.14
C ARG A 18 -14.02 8.25 -8.78
N THR A 19 -14.47 7.96 -7.56
CA THR A 19 -14.78 6.60 -7.09
C THR A 19 -16.04 5.99 -7.71
N ASP A 20 -16.99 6.79 -8.19
CA ASP A 20 -18.25 6.28 -8.77
C ASP A 20 -18.10 5.83 -10.23
N ASP A 21 -17.18 6.43 -10.99
CA ASP A 21 -16.88 5.99 -12.37
C ASP A 21 -16.13 4.64 -12.40
N ILE A 22 -15.39 4.30 -11.34
CA ILE A 22 -14.66 3.03 -11.18
C ILE A 22 -15.63 1.86 -10.97
N LYS A 23 -16.79 2.08 -10.33
CA LYS A 23 -17.77 1.01 -10.06
C LYS A 23 -18.59 0.57 -11.27
N ARG A 24 -18.61 1.35 -12.37
CA ARG A 24 -19.50 1.12 -13.53
C ARG A 24 -18.87 0.36 -14.70
N ARG A 25 -17.56 0.12 -14.68
CA ARG A 25 -16.85 -0.68 -15.70
C ARG A 25 -16.30 -1.92 -15.01
N GLY A 26 -16.36 -3.07 -15.68
CA GLY A 26 -16.10 -4.39 -15.08
C GLY A 26 -14.84 -4.46 -14.21
N ASN A 27 -14.88 -5.33 -13.18
CA ASN A 27 -13.82 -5.63 -12.21
C ASN A 27 -12.52 -4.84 -12.40
N VAL A 28 -12.46 -3.63 -11.86
CA VAL A 28 -11.21 -2.87 -11.84
C VAL A 28 -10.24 -3.60 -10.93
N ILE A 29 -9.16 -4.10 -11.51
CA ILE A 29 -8.11 -4.80 -10.77
C ILE A 29 -7.42 -3.79 -9.86
N LYS A 30 -7.27 -4.16 -8.59
CA LYS A 30 -6.57 -3.37 -7.59
C LYS A 30 -5.67 -4.22 -6.71
N LEU A 31 -4.61 -3.61 -6.23
CA LEU A 31 -3.69 -4.14 -5.24
C LEU A 31 -3.76 -3.28 -3.99
N ARG A 32 -3.95 -3.91 -2.84
CA ARG A 32 -3.84 -3.21 -1.56
C ARG A 32 -2.41 -3.28 -1.04
N ILE A 33 -1.77 -2.13 -0.94
CA ILE A 33 -0.37 -1.98 -0.57
C ILE A 33 -0.29 -1.38 0.82
N VAL A 34 0.52 -1.98 1.69
CA VAL A 34 0.88 -1.39 2.98
C VAL A 34 2.32 -0.91 2.96
N ALA A 35 2.55 0.29 3.49
CA ALA A 35 3.88 0.86 3.66
C ALA A 35 4.04 1.40 5.08
N GLY A 36 5.19 1.14 5.71
CA GLY A 36 5.53 1.74 7.01
C GLY A 36 6.01 3.18 6.82
N SER A 37 5.45 4.14 7.56
CA SER A 37 5.88 5.54 7.55
C SER A 37 5.70 6.18 8.93
N ASN A 38 6.52 7.18 9.24
CA ASN A 38 6.46 7.94 10.49
C ASN A 38 5.88 9.36 10.30
N ASP A 39 5.86 9.84 9.06
CA ASP A 39 5.46 11.21 8.69
C ASP A 39 4.29 11.23 7.69
N GLY A 40 3.89 10.07 7.16
CA GLY A 40 2.87 9.93 6.13
C GLY A 40 3.28 10.41 4.75
N ALA A 41 4.56 10.75 4.57
CA ALA A 41 5.11 11.19 3.29
C ALA A 41 6.21 10.23 2.81
N ASN A 42 7.05 9.74 3.72
CA ASN A 42 8.22 8.94 3.43
C ASN A 42 8.13 7.55 4.05
N ILE A 43 8.58 6.55 3.31
CA ILE A 43 8.74 5.19 3.80
C ILE A 43 9.96 5.15 4.72
N VAL A 44 9.82 4.48 5.87
CA VAL A 44 10.91 4.39 6.86
C VAL A 44 12.17 3.82 6.20
N PRO A 45 13.33 4.52 6.28
CA PRO A 45 14.55 4.10 5.61
C PRO A 45 15.18 2.83 6.19
N ASP A 46 14.88 2.52 7.46
CA ASP A 46 15.46 1.37 8.15
C ASP A 46 14.61 0.11 8.00
N ARG A 47 13.93 -0.31 9.07
CA ARG A 47 13.17 -1.55 9.10
C ARG A 47 11.70 -1.22 9.23
N MET A 48 10.85 -1.95 8.52
CA MET A 48 9.40 -1.78 8.62
C MET A 48 8.89 -1.90 10.08
N GLY A 49 9.56 -2.70 10.92
CA GLY A 49 9.23 -2.82 12.34
C GLY A 49 9.62 -1.63 13.22
N THR A 50 10.19 -0.56 12.66
CA THR A 50 10.39 0.73 13.36
C THR A 50 9.43 1.81 12.85
N ALA A 51 8.47 1.44 12.00
CA ALA A 51 7.39 2.33 11.60
C ALA A 51 6.47 2.58 12.80
N GLN A 52 6.05 3.83 13.02
CA GLN A 52 4.99 4.15 13.99
C GLN A 52 3.62 3.82 13.41
N ASP A 53 3.48 3.95 12.09
CA ASP A 53 2.20 3.79 11.42
C ASP A 53 2.35 3.04 10.08
N PHE A 54 1.34 2.25 9.78
CA PHE A 54 1.14 1.58 8.50
C PHE A 54 0.14 2.35 7.66
N TYR A 55 0.58 2.80 6.48
CA TYR A 55 -0.25 3.49 5.52
C TYR A 55 -0.73 2.49 4.46
N VAL A 56 -2.03 2.41 4.27
CA VAL A 56 -2.68 1.47 3.36
C VAL A 56 -3.18 2.20 2.13
N PHE A 57 -2.74 1.75 0.97
CA PHE A 57 -3.07 2.31 -0.33
C PHE A 57 -3.76 1.28 -1.21
N ASP A 58 -4.77 1.70 -1.96
CA ASP A 58 -5.32 0.92 -3.07
C ASP A 58 -4.68 1.45 -4.37
N LEU A 59 -3.86 0.63 -5.02
CA LEU A 59 -3.32 0.90 -6.35
C LEU A 59 -4.17 0.20 -7.40
N PHE A 60 -4.64 0.97 -8.37
CA PHE A 60 -5.49 0.49 -9.46
C PHE A 60 -4.66 0.27 -10.71
N GLU A 61 -5.06 -0.69 -11.54
CA GLU A 61 -4.42 -1.01 -12.84
C GLU A 61 -4.30 0.22 -13.76
N ASN A 62 -5.22 1.19 -13.64
CA ASN A 62 -5.17 2.43 -14.41
C ASN A 62 -4.10 3.44 -13.94
N GLY A 63 -3.24 3.04 -12.99
CA GLY A 63 -2.18 3.86 -12.40
C GLY A 63 -2.66 4.89 -11.37
N SER A 64 -3.93 4.87 -11.00
CA SER A 64 -4.41 5.67 -9.87
C SER A 64 -4.05 4.99 -8.56
N SER A 65 -3.59 5.76 -7.57
CA SER A 65 -3.40 5.28 -6.20
C SER A 65 -4.27 6.09 -5.23
N LEU A 66 -4.93 5.42 -4.30
CA LEU A 66 -5.74 6.06 -3.25
C LEU A 66 -5.22 5.66 -1.87
N LEU A 67 -4.92 6.64 -1.01
CA LEU A 67 -4.74 6.36 0.42
C LEU A 67 -6.09 5.97 1.01
N VAL A 68 -6.23 4.72 1.45
CA VAL A 68 -7.46 4.18 2.03
C VAL A 68 -7.54 4.57 3.49
N GLU A 69 -6.50 4.27 4.25
CA GLU A 69 -6.47 4.46 5.69
C GLU A 69 -5.04 4.44 6.23
N LYS A 70 -4.94 4.87 7.48
CA LYS A 70 -3.74 4.81 8.29
C LYS A 70 -4.04 3.91 9.49
N ARG A 71 -3.21 2.91 9.72
CA ARG A 71 -3.30 1.98 10.85
C ARG A 71 -2.09 2.19 11.76
N ALA A 72 -2.33 2.45 13.03
CA ALA A 72 -1.24 2.56 14.00
C ALA A 72 -0.56 1.20 14.14
N ASP A 73 0.77 1.18 14.26
CA ASP A 73 1.49 -0.03 14.61
C ASP A 73 1.21 -0.37 16.08
N THR A 74 0.32 -1.35 16.31
CA THR A 74 0.05 -1.91 17.65
C THR A 74 0.92 -3.12 17.95
N SER A 75 1.88 -3.45 17.08
CA SER A 75 2.78 -4.58 17.30
C SER A 75 3.68 -4.34 18.52
N PRO A 76 3.96 -5.37 19.32
CA PRO A 76 4.81 -5.22 20.50
C PRO A 76 6.22 -4.78 20.08
N GLU A 77 6.85 -3.94 20.91
CA GLU A 77 8.27 -3.60 20.74
C GLU A 77 9.11 -4.89 20.74
N GLU A 78 10.13 -4.95 19.88
CA GLU A 78 11.04 -6.12 19.88
C GLU A 78 11.72 -6.20 21.25
N GLU A 79 11.71 -7.39 21.89
CA GLU A 79 12.56 -7.62 23.05
C GLU A 79 14.01 -7.29 22.70
N LYS A 80 14.68 -6.46 23.54
CA LYS A 80 16.06 -6.03 23.31
C LYS A 80 16.96 -7.22 23.03
N GLY A 81 17.44 -7.33 21.78
CA GLY A 81 18.38 -8.36 21.34
C GLY A 81 17.81 -9.39 20.36
N VAL A 82 16.49 -9.42 20.12
CA VAL A 82 15.87 -10.35 19.14
C VAL A 82 15.61 -9.62 17.82
N HIS A 83 16.54 -9.74 16.87
CA HIS A 83 16.38 -9.15 15.54
C HIS A 83 15.39 -9.97 14.70
N GLY A 84 14.25 -9.38 14.35
CA GLY A 84 13.26 -10.04 13.50
C GLY A 84 12.49 -11.13 14.25
N ASP A 85 11.81 -10.76 15.34
CA ASP A 85 10.92 -11.67 16.05
C ASP A 85 9.75 -12.09 15.12
N PRO A 86 9.56 -13.40 14.85
CA PRO A 86 8.40 -13.90 14.12
C PRO A 86 7.06 -13.46 14.73
N LYS A 87 6.99 -13.27 16.05
CA LYS A 87 5.77 -12.80 16.73
C LYS A 87 5.42 -11.37 16.35
N LYS A 88 6.42 -10.50 16.23
CA LYS A 88 6.22 -9.12 15.78
C LYS A 88 5.76 -9.08 14.32
N LEU A 89 6.37 -9.92 13.47
CA LEU A 89 5.95 -10.05 12.08
C LEU A 89 4.50 -10.54 11.99
N ALA A 90 4.09 -11.52 12.80
CA ALA A 90 2.73 -12.03 12.84
C ALA A 90 1.74 -10.94 13.31
N ALA A 91 2.04 -10.23 14.39
CA ALA A 91 1.21 -9.14 14.89
C ALA A 91 1.07 -8.01 13.85
N ALA A 92 2.16 -7.61 13.20
CA ALA A 92 2.12 -6.63 12.12
C ALA A 92 1.32 -7.16 10.92
N ALA A 93 1.55 -8.41 10.51
CA ALA A 93 0.83 -9.04 9.42
C ALA A 93 -0.69 -9.14 9.66
N ASP A 94 -1.11 -9.31 10.91
CA ASP A 94 -2.51 -9.27 11.30
C ASP A 94 -3.11 -7.86 11.14
N ILE A 95 -2.34 -6.81 11.45
CA ILE A 95 -2.77 -5.41 11.26
C ILE A 95 -3.08 -5.12 9.79
N PHE A 96 -2.28 -5.67 8.85
CA PHE A 96 -2.48 -5.49 7.41
C PHE A 96 -2.95 -6.76 6.70
N ALA A 97 -3.72 -7.60 7.39
CA ALA A 97 -4.10 -8.91 6.85
C ALA A 97 -4.83 -8.83 5.51
N ASP A 98 -5.64 -7.80 5.29
CA ASP A 98 -6.39 -7.53 4.06
C ASP A 98 -5.55 -6.94 2.91
N CYS A 99 -4.26 -6.69 3.13
CA CYS A 99 -3.35 -6.19 2.11
C CYS A 99 -2.80 -7.34 1.25
N ASP A 100 -2.45 -7.01 0.01
CA ASP A 100 -1.83 -7.94 -0.95
C ASP A 100 -0.32 -7.77 -0.99
N VAL A 101 0.14 -6.52 -0.88
CA VAL A 101 1.53 -6.11 -1.12
C VAL A 101 2.08 -5.39 0.10
N VAL A 102 3.32 -5.72 0.47
CA VAL A 102 4.03 -5.08 1.57
C VAL A 102 5.25 -4.36 1.01
N LEU A 103 5.26 -3.04 1.14
CA LEU A 103 6.30 -2.17 0.62
C LEU A 103 7.29 -1.80 1.72
N GLY A 104 8.58 -1.97 1.43
CA GLY A 104 9.66 -1.54 2.32
C GLY A 104 10.89 -1.07 1.56
N ARG A 105 11.77 -0.31 2.20
CA ARG A 105 13.00 0.17 1.56
C ARG A 105 14.17 -0.80 1.66
N ARG A 106 14.19 -1.61 2.72
CA ARG A 106 15.28 -2.54 3.00
C ARG A 106 14.77 -3.95 3.20
N GLY A 107 15.35 -4.88 2.46
CA GLY A 107 15.14 -6.31 2.69
C GLY A 107 15.59 -6.67 4.11
N SER A 108 14.69 -7.26 4.88
CA SER A 108 14.98 -7.83 6.21
C SER A 108 14.71 -9.33 6.22
N PRO A 109 15.23 -10.08 7.20
CA PRO A 109 14.85 -11.50 7.38
C PRO A 109 13.32 -11.70 7.46
N ASN A 110 12.59 -10.69 7.95
CA ASN A 110 11.13 -10.69 7.98
C ASN A 110 10.50 -10.62 6.58
N PHE A 111 11.11 -9.93 5.61
CA PHE A 111 10.63 -9.90 4.22
C PHE A 111 10.81 -11.28 3.56
N VAL A 112 11.94 -11.94 3.83
CA VAL A 112 12.19 -13.30 3.34
C VAL A 112 11.18 -14.28 3.98
N ARG A 113 10.96 -14.19 5.29
CA ARG A 113 9.95 -15.03 5.98
C ARG A 113 8.53 -14.76 5.48
N MET A 114 8.18 -13.51 5.24
CA MET A 114 6.89 -13.12 4.68
C MET A 114 6.72 -13.66 3.27
N ARG A 115 7.75 -13.53 2.42
CA ARG A 115 7.77 -14.15 1.08
C ARG A 115 7.52 -15.65 1.13
N ASP A 116 8.09 -16.36 2.10
CA ASP A 116 8.10 -17.83 2.13
C ASP A 116 6.88 -18.43 2.86
N ASN A 117 6.32 -17.72 3.82
CA ASN A 117 5.32 -18.24 4.74
C ASN A 117 3.99 -17.49 4.73
N SER A 118 3.87 -16.38 3.97
CA SER A 118 2.65 -15.57 3.95
C SER A 118 2.05 -15.42 2.56
N ARG A 119 0.80 -14.95 2.51
CA ARG A 119 0.10 -14.58 1.28
C ARG A 119 0.55 -13.23 0.70
N PHE A 120 1.25 -12.42 1.48
CA PHE A 120 1.67 -11.09 1.08
C PHE A 120 2.83 -11.17 0.10
N GLN A 121 2.81 -10.30 -0.91
CA GLN A 121 3.96 -10.11 -1.79
C GLN A 121 4.83 -8.97 -1.24
N PRO A 122 6.01 -9.25 -0.69
CA PRO A 122 6.93 -8.19 -0.31
C PRO A 122 7.52 -7.55 -1.57
N VAL A 123 7.63 -6.23 -1.56
CA VAL A 123 8.23 -5.41 -2.63
C VAL A 123 9.21 -4.44 -1.98
N LEU A 124 10.40 -4.32 -2.57
CA LEU A 124 11.40 -3.35 -2.13
C LEU A 124 11.34 -2.10 -3.00
N THR A 125 11.43 -0.92 -2.41
CA THR A 125 11.57 0.34 -3.15
C THR A 125 12.87 1.03 -2.76
N SER A 126 13.62 1.51 -3.74
CA SER A 126 14.78 2.37 -3.47
C SER A 126 14.34 3.79 -3.06
N VAL A 127 13.12 4.17 -3.45
CA VAL A 127 12.59 5.53 -3.33
C VAL A 127 12.10 5.81 -1.92
N GLY A 128 12.36 7.03 -1.43
CA GLY A 128 11.99 7.44 -0.08
C GLY A 128 10.52 7.83 0.05
N SER A 129 9.97 8.51 -0.96
CA SER A 129 8.60 9.01 -0.92
C SER A 129 7.57 7.92 -1.18
N LEU A 130 6.46 7.97 -0.45
CA LEU A 130 5.28 7.15 -0.72
C LEU A 130 4.70 7.44 -2.10
N SER A 131 4.61 8.72 -2.50
CA SER A 131 4.07 9.12 -3.80
C SER A 131 4.85 8.49 -4.95
N ASP A 132 6.17 8.61 -4.86
CA ASP A 132 7.06 8.19 -5.93
C ASP A 132 7.14 6.67 -5.97
N SER A 133 7.11 6.02 -4.80
CA SER A 133 7.04 4.56 -4.74
C SER A 133 5.73 4.00 -5.34
N MET A 134 4.61 4.71 -5.21
CA MET A 134 3.36 4.32 -5.87
C MET A 134 3.43 4.50 -7.39
N SER A 135 4.10 5.55 -7.87
CA SER A 135 4.37 5.74 -9.30
C SER A 135 5.22 4.59 -9.86
N GLU A 136 6.30 4.24 -9.17
CA GLU A 136 7.18 3.12 -9.54
C GLU A 136 6.47 1.75 -9.50
N LEU A 137 5.59 1.55 -8.50
CA LEU A 137 4.73 0.38 -8.42
C LEU A 137 3.70 0.33 -9.55
N THR A 138 3.29 1.48 -10.08
CA THR A 138 2.39 1.53 -11.24
C THR A 138 3.07 1.00 -12.49
N GLU A 139 4.34 1.36 -12.72
CA GLU A 139 5.10 0.89 -13.87
C GLU A 139 5.36 -0.63 -13.83
N THR A 140 5.45 -1.18 -12.62
CA THR A 140 5.66 -2.61 -12.36
C THR A 140 4.38 -3.33 -11.91
N PHE A 141 3.21 -2.71 -12.09
CA PHE A 141 1.94 -3.21 -11.57
C PHE A 141 1.63 -4.62 -12.05
N ASP A 142 1.79 -4.88 -13.35
CA ASP A 142 1.51 -6.18 -13.96
C ASP A 142 2.38 -7.29 -13.38
N GLU A 143 3.66 -6.99 -13.14
CA GLU A 143 4.61 -7.95 -12.54
C GLU A 143 4.23 -8.27 -11.10
N VAL A 144 3.94 -7.25 -10.30
CA VAL A 144 3.54 -7.40 -8.89
C VAL A 144 2.20 -8.11 -8.80
N TYR A 145 1.24 -7.74 -9.65
CA TYR A 145 -0.09 -8.36 -9.72
C TYR A 145 0.01 -9.84 -10.07
N ALA A 146 0.83 -10.20 -11.07
CA ALA A 146 1.08 -11.60 -11.41
C ALA A 146 1.65 -12.40 -10.23
N LEU A 147 2.56 -11.82 -9.44
CA LEU A 147 3.11 -12.47 -8.24
C LEU A 147 2.04 -12.66 -7.15
N VAL A 148 1.19 -11.66 -6.92
CA VAL A 148 0.06 -11.75 -5.98
C VAL A 148 -0.94 -12.82 -6.42
N GLU A 149 -1.31 -12.86 -7.70
CA GLU A 149 -2.22 -13.88 -8.24
C GLU A 149 -1.65 -15.29 -8.11
N ARG A 150 -0.35 -15.47 -8.34
CA ARG A 150 0.34 -16.75 -8.09
C ARG A 150 0.25 -17.16 -6.62
N ARG A 151 0.44 -16.22 -5.68
CA ARG A 151 0.26 -16.47 -4.24
C ARG A 151 -1.16 -16.85 -3.88
N ARG A 152 -2.16 -16.20 -4.49
CA ARG A 152 -3.59 -16.54 -4.33
C ARG A 152 -3.91 -17.96 -4.80
N ARG A 153 -3.20 -18.45 -5.82
CA ARG A 153 -3.30 -19.84 -6.33
C ARG A 153 -2.50 -20.87 -5.52
N GLY A 154 -1.76 -20.43 -4.50
CA GLY A 154 -0.96 -21.30 -3.62
C GLY A 154 0.50 -21.45 -4.04
N GLU A 155 0.94 -20.81 -5.13
CA GLU A 155 2.36 -20.76 -5.50
C GLU A 155 3.11 -19.77 -4.62
N ARG A 156 4.37 -20.07 -4.27
CA ARG A 156 5.20 -19.18 -3.45
C ARG A 156 6.47 -18.77 -4.19
N PRO A 157 6.37 -17.87 -5.19
CA PRO A 157 7.53 -17.40 -5.92
C PRO A 157 8.54 -16.78 -4.96
N GLN A 158 9.78 -17.24 -5.05
CA GLN A 158 10.90 -16.81 -4.20
C GLN A 158 11.50 -15.47 -4.67
N VAL A 159 10.68 -14.61 -5.28
CA VAL A 159 11.06 -13.34 -5.87
C VAL A 159 10.57 -12.21 -4.97
N ILE A 160 11.47 -11.28 -4.69
CA ILE A 160 11.16 -9.99 -4.07
C ILE A 160 11.48 -8.94 -5.15
N PRO A 161 10.47 -8.42 -5.86
CA PRO A 161 10.71 -7.37 -6.85
C PRO A 161 11.21 -6.11 -6.15
N THR A 162 12.11 -5.40 -6.82
CA THR A 162 12.63 -4.11 -6.37
C THR A 162 12.25 -3.05 -7.38
N VAL A 163 11.53 -2.04 -6.95
CA VAL A 163 11.09 -0.88 -7.74
C VAL A 163 12.00 0.33 -7.46
N GLY A 164 12.14 1.25 -8.42
CA GLY A 164 13.07 2.38 -8.32
C GLY A 164 14.51 2.06 -8.73
N ARG A 165 14.74 1.17 -9.71
CA ARG A 165 16.06 1.15 -10.37
C ARG A 165 16.21 2.46 -11.15
N GLY A 166 17.08 3.32 -10.65
CA GLY A 166 17.25 4.70 -11.09
C GLY A 166 17.39 4.88 -12.60
N GLY A 167 16.82 5.99 -13.07
CA GLY A 167 17.38 6.72 -14.20
C GLY A 167 18.73 7.33 -13.87
#